data_AF-A0AA39DHL3-F1
#
_entry.id   AF-A0AA39DHL3-F1
#
_cell.length_a   1.000
_cell.length_b   1.000
_cell.length_c   1.000
_cell.angle_alpha   90.00
_cell.angle_beta   90.00
_cell.angle_gamma   90.00
#
_symmetry.space_group_name_H-M   'P 1'
#
loop_
_entity.id
_entity.type
_entity.pdbx_description
1 polymer ?
#
loop_
_entity_poly.entity_id
_entity_poly.type
_entity_poly.pdbx_seq_one_letter_code
_entity_poly.pdbx_strand_id
1 'polypeptide(L)'
;MKGNKASILTAAERCKNILASNWQGRLNTIKADAKGSKADIYSSKVNYMVKRGKPYIWVPENDLHNVVRFAEESLREMILSEQKAISEFSYSVSGILSSSGPSCPLRSENLQELLDGGEQHVIYKFNLSSCMFIDGNGGTHEVNLENIEASKADILSPFSANLIDGINQSEVRRRALLLFCIVYKNANAKDAYVLSIDRKGFEVLGKVPSPPMKDGFGEYQWKEFRFTFREEARSVEAFCSQLVEMEEEALKNVSSYSGLGS
;
A
#
# COMPACT_ATOMS: atom_id res chain seq x y z
N MET A 1 5.59 -23.66 -0.85
CA MET A 1 4.53 -23.38 -1.86
C MET A 1 5.17 -22.90 -3.15
N LYS A 2 4.97 -23.59 -4.28
CA LYS A 2 5.38 -23.09 -5.61
C LYS A 2 4.43 -21.96 -6.02
N GLY A 3 4.97 -20.76 -6.27
CA GLY A 3 4.17 -19.59 -6.63
C GLY A 3 3.45 -19.81 -7.96
N ASN A 4 2.12 -19.82 -7.93
CA ASN A 4 1.29 -19.87 -9.13
C ASN A 4 1.14 -18.44 -9.67
N LYS A 5 1.21 -18.20 -10.98
CA LYS A 5 1.06 -16.82 -11.55
C LYS A 5 -0.25 -16.14 -11.15
N ALA A 6 -1.29 -16.91 -10.80
CA ALA A 6 -2.56 -16.43 -10.28
C ALA A 6 -2.48 -15.79 -8.87
N SER A 7 -1.37 -15.95 -8.14
CA SER A 7 -1.21 -15.49 -6.76
C SER A 7 -0.65 -14.06 -6.62
N ILE A 8 -0.44 -13.36 -7.74
CA ILE A 8 0.11 -12.01 -7.79
C ILE A 8 -0.91 -11.10 -8.49
N LEU A 9 -1.00 -9.84 -8.05
CA LEU A 9 -1.79 -8.83 -8.73
C LEU A 9 -1.16 -8.41 -10.06
N THR A 10 -2.00 -8.08 -11.04
CA THR A 10 -1.55 -7.47 -12.30
C THR A 10 -0.97 -6.07 -12.06
N ALA A 11 -0.20 -5.54 -13.01
CA ALA A 11 0.31 -4.16 -12.92
C ALA A 11 -0.83 -3.13 -12.81
N ALA A 12 -1.95 -3.36 -13.48
CA ALA A 12 -3.13 -2.49 -13.40
C ALA A 12 -3.76 -2.50 -12.00
N GLU A 13 -3.92 -3.66 -11.38
CA GLU A 13 -4.41 -3.78 -10.00
C GLU A 13 -3.44 -3.13 -9.01
N ARG A 14 -2.13 -3.33 -9.18
CA ARG A 14 -1.10 -2.70 -8.34
C ARG A 14 -1.13 -1.18 -8.43
N CYS A 15 -1.19 -0.62 -9.64
CA CYS A 15 -1.38 0.82 -9.86
C CYS A 15 -2.64 1.34 -9.17
N LYS A 16 -3.75 0.62 -9.35
CA LYS A 16 -5.04 1.01 -8.80
C LYS A 16 -5.01 1.01 -7.27
N ASN A 17 -4.34 0.04 -6.66
CA ASN A 17 -4.15 -0.01 -5.21
C ASN A 17 -3.29 1.14 -4.72
N ILE A 18 -2.14 1.41 -5.35
CA ILE A 18 -1.26 2.52 -4.95
C ILE A 18 -2.01 3.86 -4.97
N LEU A 19 -2.77 4.11 -6.04
CA LEU A 19 -3.59 5.30 -6.17
C LEU A 19 -4.72 5.35 -5.12
N ALA A 20 -5.33 4.22 -4.79
CA ALA A 20 -6.42 4.16 -3.82
C ALA A 20 -5.95 4.15 -2.36
N SER A 21 -4.70 3.76 -2.08
CA SER A 21 -4.11 3.73 -0.75
C SER A 21 -3.53 5.07 -0.32
N ASN A 22 -3.34 5.99 -1.26
CA ASN A 22 -2.69 7.28 -1.02
C ASN A 22 -3.69 8.43 -1.23
N TRP A 23 -3.23 9.63 -0.88
CA TRP A 23 -3.99 10.87 -0.96
C TRP A 23 -3.13 12.06 -1.43
N GLN A 24 -1.82 11.85 -1.61
CA GLN A 24 -0.86 12.87 -2.03
C GLN A 24 -0.02 12.42 -3.21
N GLY A 25 0.25 13.36 -4.11
CA GLY A 25 1.06 13.14 -5.30
C GLY A 25 1.89 14.37 -5.67
N ARG A 26 2.75 14.20 -6.68
CA ARG A 26 3.45 15.31 -7.33
C ARG A 26 2.80 15.55 -8.69
N LEU A 27 2.34 16.77 -8.93
CA LEU A 27 1.84 17.21 -10.22
C LEU A 27 2.96 18.01 -10.91
N ASN A 28 3.29 17.59 -12.14
CA ASN A 28 4.24 18.31 -12.98
C ASN A 28 3.47 18.98 -14.13
N THR A 29 3.63 20.28 -14.31
CA THR A 29 2.97 21.06 -15.36
C THR A 29 3.97 21.93 -16.12
N ILE A 30 3.57 22.42 -17.29
CA ILE A 30 4.33 23.40 -18.08
C ILE A 30 3.48 24.67 -18.13
N LYS A 31 4.07 25.82 -17.77
CA LYS A 31 3.38 27.11 -17.91
C LYS A 31 3.41 27.54 -19.38
N ALA A 32 2.24 27.69 -19.97
CA ALA A 32 2.09 28.36 -21.26
C ALA A 32 2.07 29.87 -21.03
N ASP A 33 2.90 30.63 -21.73
CA ASP A 33 2.75 32.09 -21.81
C ASP A 33 2.21 32.50 -23.20
N ALA A 34 1.80 33.77 -23.34
CA ALA A 34 1.21 34.29 -24.57
C ALA A 34 2.17 34.28 -25.79
N LYS A 35 3.45 33.94 -25.60
CA LYS A 35 4.48 33.84 -26.65
C LYS A 35 4.94 32.38 -26.89
N GLY A 36 4.42 31.40 -26.15
CA GLY A 36 4.78 29.99 -26.24
C GLY A 36 4.99 29.34 -24.86
N SER A 37 5.22 28.03 -24.82
CA SER A 37 5.64 27.38 -23.57
C SER A 37 7.11 27.70 -23.29
N LYS A 38 7.45 28.10 -22.06
CA LYS A 38 8.85 28.35 -21.67
C LYS A 38 9.68 27.06 -21.50
N ALA A 39 9.12 25.89 -21.81
CA ALA A 39 9.66 24.56 -21.55
C ALA A 39 10.01 24.25 -20.07
N ASP A 40 9.89 25.20 -19.16
CA ASP A 40 10.11 25.01 -17.73
C ASP A 40 9.04 24.08 -17.13
N ILE A 41 9.49 23.02 -16.45
CA ILE A 41 8.65 22.08 -15.71
C ILE A 41 8.46 22.61 -14.29
N TYR A 42 7.21 22.80 -13.89
CA TYR A 42 6.82 23.17 -12.54
C TYR A 42 6.32 21.93 -11.80
N SER A 43 6.91 21.66 -10.63
CA SER A 43 6.48 20.56 -9.75
C SER A 43 5.80 21.11 -8.51
N SER A 44 4.58 20.65 -8.24
CA SER A 44 3.86 20.95 -7.00
C SER A 44 3.40 19.67 -6.29
N LYS A 45 3.30 19.72 -4.97
CA LYS A 45 2.62 18.69 -4.18
C LYS A 45 1.13 18.96 -4.26
N VAL A 46 0.33 17.93 -4.53
CA VAL A 46 -1.13 18.03 -4.64
C VAL A 46 -1.79 16.95 -3.81
N ASN A 47 -2.95 17.28 -3.26
CA ASN A 47 -3.83 16.30 -2.62
C ASN A 47 -4.82 15.76 -3.66
N TYR A 48 -5.17 14.49 -3.57
CA TYR A 48 -6.11 13.86 -4.48
C TYR A 48 -6.92 12.76 -3.81
N MET A 49 -8.05 12.42 -4.43
CA MET A 49 -8.76 11.18 -4.17
C MET A 49 -8.98 10.40 -5.47
N VAL A 50 -9.20 9.10 -5.38
CA VAL A 50 -9.59 8.29 -6.54
C VAL A 50 -11.02 7.79 -6.40
N LYS A 51 -11.86 8.15 -7.36
CA LYS A 51 -13.23 7.64 -7.46
C LYS A 51 -13.40 6.88 -8.77
N ARG A 52 -13.77 5.60 -8.69
CA ARG A 52 -13.95 4.70 -9.86
C ARG A 52 -12.74 4.70 -10.82
N GLY A 53 -11.52 4.77 -10.27
CA GLY A 53 -10.29 4.81 -11.07
C GLY A 53 -9.92 6.15 -11.67
N LYS A 54 -10.68 7.21 -11.39
CA LYS A 54 -10.38 8.57 -11.86
C LYS A 54 -9.87 9.40 -10.69
N PRO A 55 -8.63 9.94 -10.76
CA PRO A 55 -8.14 10.85 -9.75
C PRO A 55 -8.83 12.21 -9.85
N TYR A 56 -9.17 12.78 -8.71
CA TYR A 56 -9.65 14.14 -8.54
C TYR A 56 -8.62 14.87 -7.69
N ILE A 57 -8.11 16.00 -8.18
CA ILE A 57 -6.96 16.71 -7.62
C ILE A 57 -7.42 18.05 -7.07
N TRP A 58 -7.04 18.37 -5.84
CA TRP A 58 -7.28 19.66 -5.20
C TRP A 58 -6.12 20.59 -5.52
N VAL A 59 -6.44 21.75 -6.09
CA VAL A 59 -5.49 22.79 -6.47
C VAL A 59 -5.97 24.12 -5.90
N PRO A 60 -5.12 24.95 -5.27
CA PRO A 60 -5.52 26.27 -4.77
C PRO A 60 -6.13 27.18 -5.85
N GLU A 61 -7.14 27.99 -5.49
CA GLU A 61 -8.18 28.58 -6.37
C GLU A 61 -7.80 29.61 -7.45
N ASN A 62 -6.52 29.78 -7.80
CA ASN A 62 -6.15 30.79 -8.81
C ASN A 62 -6.54 30.43 -10.27
N ASP A 63 -7.33 29.38 -10.52
CA ASP A 63 -7.85 29.00 -11.84
C ASP A 63 -9.28 28.40 -11.74
N LEU A 64 -10.28 29.13 -12.25
CA LEU A 64 -11.72 28.86 -12.15
C LEU A 64 -12.24 27.84 -13.18
N HIS A 65 -12.77 26.66 -12.78
CA HIS A 65 -13.78 25.91 -13.56
C HIS A 65 -14.67 24.99 -12.70
N ASN A 66 -15.96 24.91 -13.05
CA ASN A 66 -17.06 24.33 -12.26
C ASN A 66 -17.12 22.78 -12.25
N VAL A 67 -16.62 22.11 -11.19
CA VAL A 67 -16.96 20.70 -10.84
C VAL A 67 -17.10 20.46 -9.32
N VAL A 68 -17.11 21.52 -8.51
CA VAL A 68 -16.69 21.49 -7.09
C VAL A 68 -17.59 20.65 -6.16
N ARG A 69 -18.93 20.71 -6.27
CA ARG A 69 -19.81 20.15 -5.21
C ARG A 69 -19.85 18.61 -5.13
N PHE A 70 -19.88 17.92 -6.27
CA PHE A 70 -20.04 16.45 -6.28
C PHE A 70 -18.78 15.72 -5.78
N ALA A 71 -17.60 16.27 -6.04
CA ALA A 71 -16.35 15.65 -5.63
C ALA A 71 -16.14 15.75 -4.11
N GLU A 72 -16.51 16.88 -3.49
CA GLU A 72 -16.45 17.06 -2.04
C GLU A 72 -17.45 16.17 -1.30
N GLU A 73 -18.70 16.08 -1.77
CA GLU A 73 -19.71 15.17 -1.20
C GLU A 73 -19.19 13.72 -1.24
N SER A 74 -18.60 13.31 -2.36
CA SER A 74 -18.00 11.98 -2.51
C SER A 74 -16.82 11.74 -1.58
N LEU A 75 -16.02 12.77 -1.32
CA LEU A 75 -14.88 12.69 -0.39
C LEU A 75 -15.39 12.50 1.04
N ARG A 76 -16.42 13.27 1.44
CA ARG A 76 -17.08 13.12 2.75
C ARG A 76 -17.65 11.72 2.96
N GLU A 77 -18.36 11.18 1.96
CA GLU A 77 -18.88 9.81 2.01
C GLU A 77 -17.77 8.77 2.18
N MET A 78 -16.64 8.94 1.48
CA MET A 78 -15.48 8.06 1.58
C MET A 78 -14.89 8.09 2.98
N ILE A 79 -14.63 9.26 3.53
CA ILE A 79 -14.09 9.45 4.89
C ILE A 79 -15.00 8.79 5.93
N LEU A 80 -16.32 9.06 5.86
CA LEU A 80 -17.29 8.48 6.78
C LEU A 80 -17.34 6.96 6.69
N SER A 81 -17.23 6.40 5.47
CA SER A 81 -17.21 4.94 5.28
C SER A 81 -15.96 4.29 5.89
N GLU A 82 -14.80 4.95 5.79
CA GLU A 82 -13.55 4.47 6.40
C GLU A 82 -13.61 4.56 7.93
N GLN A 83 -14.05 5.69 8.48
CA GLN A 83 -14.23 5.89 9.92
C GLN A 83 -15.23 4.88 10.51
N LYS A 84 -16.34 4.62 9.81
CA LYS A 84 -17.30 3.60 10.22
C LYS A 84 -16.66 2.21 10.25
N ALA A 85 -15.94 1.83 9.19
CA ALA A 85 -15.25 0.54 9.15
C ALA A 85 -14.25 0.39 10.30
N ILE A 86 -13.50 1.45 10.63
CA ILE A 86 -12.57 1.48 11.76
C ILE A 86 -13.29 1.24 13.09
N SER A 87 -14.45 1.86 13.29
CA SER A 87 -15.24 1.69 14.52
C SER A 87 -15.81 0.28 14.69
N GLU A 88 -15.94 -0.47 13.60
CA GLU A 88 -16.50 -1.83 13.57
C GLU A 88 -15.42 -2.92 13.61
N PHE A 89 -14.13 -2.56 13.49
CA PHE A 89 -13.03 -3.53 13.52
C PHE A 89 -12.88 -4.20 14.88
N SER A 90 -12.46 -5.46 14.84
CA SER A 90 -12.15 -6.25 16.02
C SER A 90 -10.99 -5.63 16.81
N TYR A 91 -10.87 -6.02 18.08
CA TYR A 91 -9.76 -5.60 18.93
C TYR A 91 -8.39 -5.94 18.32
N SER A 92 -8.27 -7.09 17.64
CA SER A 92 -7.01 -7.52 17.02
C SER A 92 -6.60 -6.64 15.85
N VAL A 93 -7.55 -6.30 14.96
CA VAL A 93 -7.30 -5.37 13.84
C VAL A 93 -7.02 -3.97 14.37
N SER A 94 -7.85 -3.49 15.31
CA SER A 94 -7.66 -2.19 15.96
C SER A 94 -6.29 -2.09 16.63
N GLY A 95 -5.81 -3.18 17.24
CA GLY A 95 -4.48 -3.25 17.84
C GLY A 95 -3.33 -3.18 16.81
N ILE A 96 -3.53 -3.63 15.57
CA ILE A 96 -2.55 -3.40 14.48
C ILE A 96 -2.58 -1.92 14.11
N LEU A 97 -3.75 -1.37 13.81
CA LEU A 97 -3.89 0.00 13.36
C LEU A 97 -3.37 1.01 14.40
N SER A 98 -3.62 0.77 15.69
CA SER A 98 -3.12 1.62 16.77
C SER A 98 -1.62 1.46 17.06
N SER A 99 -0.97 0.42 16.54
CA SER A 99 0.49 0.28 16.59
C SER A 99 1.20 1.15 15.54
N SER A 100 0.45 1.71 14.58
CA SER A 100 0.96 2.65 13.59
C SER A 100 1.53 3.89 14.28
N GLY A 101 2.70 4.34 13.84
CA GLY A 101 3.35 5.51 14.39
C GLY A 101 2.59 6.81 14.09
N PRO A 102 2.80 7.88 14.88
CA PRO A 102 2.14 9.18 14.67
C PRO A 102 2.52 9.83 13.34
N SER A 103 3.61 9.41 12.70
CA SER A 103 4.02 9.84 11.37
C SER A 103 3.24 9.17 10.22
N CYS A 104 2.38 8.19 10.52
CA CYS A 104 1.54 7.50 9.56
C CYS A 104 0.06 7.62 9.97
N PRO A 105 -0.53 8.84 9.96
CA PRO A 105 -1.96 9.03 10.24
C PRO A 105 -2.83 8.29 9.22
N LEU A 106 -4.08 8.00 9.59
CA LEU A 106 -5.01 7.34 8.69
C LEU A 106 -5.26 8.20 7.45
N ARG A 107 -5.48 7.55 6.31
CA ARG A 107 -5.80 8.26 5.07
C ARG A 107 -7.01 9.16 5.22
N SER A 108 -8.07 8.67 5.90
CA SER A 108 -9.28 9.43 6.19
C SER A 108 -9.03 10.69 7.02
N GLU A 109 -8.07 10.68 7.95
CA GLU A 109 -7.74 11.85 8.79
C GLU A 109 -7.11 12.94 7.93
N ASN A 110 -6.12 12.57 7.12
CA ASN A 110 -5.48 13.49 6.19
C ASN A 110 -6.46 14.09 5.16
N LEU A 111 -7.39 13.26 4.67
CA LEU A 111 -8.43 13.70 3.74
C LEU A 111 -9.47 14.59 4.43
N GLN A 112 -9.71 14.42 5.73
CA GLN A 112 -10.58 15.28 6.51
C GLN A 112 -9.96 16.67 6.71
N GLU A 113 -8.65 16.74 6.99
CA GLU A 113 -7.93 18.02 7.06
C GLU A 113 -8.04 18.83 5.75
N LEU A 114 -8.08 18.16 4.60
CA LEU A 114 -8.28 18.81 3.30
C LEU A 114 -9.66 19.49 3.18
N LEU A 115 -10.70 18.91 3.79
CA LEU A 115 -12.04 19.49 3.81
C LEU A 115 -12.20 20.60 4.85
N ASP A 116 -11.47 20.50 5.96
CA ASP A 116 -11.55 21.43 7.07
C ASP A 116 -10.64 22.66 6.90
N GLY A 117 -9.64 22.55 6.01
CA GLY A 117 -8.51 23.48 5.88
C GLY A 117 -8.83 24.93 5.50
N GLY A 118 -10.09 25.32 5.28
CA GLY A 118 -10.52 26.70 5.04
C GLY A 118 -9.96 27.37 3.76
N GLU A 119 -8.94 26.80 3.15
CA GLU A 119 -8.37 27.22 1.88
C GLU A 119 -9.35 26.94 0.75
N GLN A 120 -9.49 27.92 -0.13
CA GLN A 120 -10.32 27.79 -1.31
C GLN A 120 -9.58 26.94 -2.34
N HIS A 121 -10.19 25.82 -2.73
CA HIS A 121 -9.62 24.85 -3.65
C HIS A 121 -10.53 24.66 -4.88
N VAL A 122 -9.90 24.42 -6.02
CA VAL A 122 -10.55 23.95 -7.25
C VAL A 122 -10.21 22.49 -7.43
N ILE A 123 -11.24 21.72 -7.77
CA ILE A 123 -11.12 20.27 -7.95
C ILE A 123 -11.06 19.96 -9.44
N TYR A 124 -9.93 19.41 -9.87
CA TYR A 124 -9.71 18.99 -11.25
C TYR A 124 -9.88 17.48 -11.37
N LYS A 125 -10.69 17.05 -12.33
CA LYS A 125 -10.73 15.64 -12.74
C LYS A 125 -9.52 15.34 -13.62
N PHE A 126 -8.66 14.43 -13.18
CA PHE A 126 -7.51 13.98 -13.95
C PHE A 126 -7.90 12.85 -14.90
N ASN A 127 -7.92 13.13 -16.20
CA ASN A 127 -8.16 12.12 -17.23
C ASN A 127 -6.83 11.47 -17.64
N LEU A 128 -6.65 10.21 -17.28
CA LEU A 128 -5.45 9.44 -17.60
C LEU A 128 -5.34 9.20 -19.11
N SER A 129 -4.21 9.59 -19.71
CA SER A 129 -3.85 9.26 -21.10
C SER A 129 -2.78 8.16 -21.20
N SER A 130 -2.00 7.97 -20.13
CA SER A 130 -1.05 6.88 -19.96
C SER A 130 -0.85 6.60 -18.47
N CYS A 131 -0.38 5.40 -18.14
CA CYS A 131 -0.03 5.03 -16.78
C CYS A 131 1.17 4.08 -16.79
N MET A 132 2.10 4.34 -15.86
CA MET A 132 3.35 3.61 -15.74
C MET A 132 3.51 3.19 -14.28
N PHE A 133 3.75 1.89 -14.08
CA PHE A 133 4.08 1.33 -12.78
C PHE A 133 5.60 1.12 -12.69
N ILE A 134 6.20 1.49 -11.57
CA ILE A 134 7.60 1.19 -11.27
C ILE A 134 7.60 0.22 -10.09
N ASP A 135 8.19 -0.96 -10.28
CA ASP A 135 8.29 -1.97 -9.22
C ASP A 135 9.47 -1.73 -8.26
N GLY A 136 9.54 -2.52 -7.19
CA GLY A 136 10.59 -2.41 -6.16
C GLY A 136 12.01 -2.66 -6.68
N ASN A 137 12.15 -3.32 -7.84
CA ASN A 137 13.43 -3.57 -8.50
C ASN A 137 13.80 -2.47 -9.53
N GLY A 138 13.00 -1.41 -9.63
CA GLY A 138 13.16 -0.35 -10.62
C GLY A 138 12.66 -0.72 -12.02
N GLY A 139 11.97 -1.86 -12.16
CA GLY A 139 11.35 -2.28 -13.41
C GLY A 139 10.19 -1.37 -13.77
N THR A 140 10.15 -0.92 -15.03
CA THR A 140 9.10 -0.05 -15.55
C THR A 140 8.08 -0.86 -16.35
N HIS A 141 6.80 -0.71 -16.03
CA HIS A 141 5.70 -1.46 -16.63
C HIS A 141 4.65 -0.48 -17.16
N GLU A 142 4.46 -0.46 -18.47
CA GLU A 142 3.35 0.28 -19.08
C GLU A 142 2.03 -0.43 -18.78
N VAL A 143 1.01 0.34 -18.39
CA VAL A 143 -0.26 -0.20 -17.93
C VAL A 143 -1.38 0.19 -18.89
N ASN A 144 -2.08 -0.82 -19.41
CA ASN A 144 -3.28 -0.59 -20.21
C ASN A 144 -4.37 0.07 -19.35
N LEU A 145 -4.84 1.24 -19.78
CA LEU A 145 -5.86 2.03 -19.10
C LEU A 145 -7.22 1.31 -19.00
N GLU A 146 -7.59 0.50 -19.98
CA GLU A 146 -8.81 -0.30 -19.95
C GLU A 146 -8.80 -1.27 -18.76
N ASN A 147 -7.61 -1.84 -18.48
CA ASN A 147 -7.44 -2.72 -17.33
C ASN A 147 -7.52 -1.94 -16.01
N ILE A 148 -7.05 -0.68 -15.95
CA ILE A 148 -7.19 0.17 -14.75
C ILE A 148 -8.65 0.53 -14.50
N GLU A 149 -9.41 0.86 -15.55
CA GLU A 149 -10.84 1.17 -15.43
C GLU A 149 -11.67 -0.06 -15.04
N ALA A 150 -11.36 -1.23 -15.61
CA ALA A 150 -12.01 -2.50 -15.27
C ALA A 150 -11.64 -3.03 -13.87
N SER A 151 -10.44 -2.71 -13.38
CA SER A 151 -9.97 -3.18 -12.07
C SER A 151 -10.58 -2.41 -10.90
N LYS A 152 -10.92 -3.14 -9.84
CA LYS A 152 -11.30 -2.57 -8.55
C LYS A 152 -10.06 -2.38 -7.69
N ALA A 153 -10.07 -1.30 -6.90
CA ALA A 153 -9.08 -1.14 -5.84
C ALA A 153 -9.25 -2.28 -4.83
N ASP A 154 -8.14 -2.74 -4.28
CA ASP A 154 -8.15 -3.73 -3.23
C ASP A 154 -8.86 -3.18 -1.99
N ILE A 155 -9.61 -4.05 -1.33
CA ILE A 155 -10.36 -3.72 -0.11
C ILE A 155 -9.45 -3.25 1.03
N LEU A 156 -8.17 -3.62 1.00
CA LEU A 156 -7.17 -3.23 2.00
C LEU A 156 -6.62 -1.83 1.72
N SER A 157 -6.81 -1.29 0.51
CA SER A 157 -6.16 -0.05 0.08
C SER A 157 -6.31 1.10 1.10
N PRO A 158 -7.52 1.40 1.62
CA PRO A 158 -7.71 2.52 2.55
C PRO A 158 -6.88 2.42 3.83
N PHE A 159 -6.59 1.19 4.27
CA PHE A 159 -5.91 0.91 5.55
C PHE A 159 -4.48 0.39 5.37
N SER A 160 -4.05 0.21 4.11
CA SER A 160 -2.81 -0.50 3.80
C SER A 160 -1.56 0.11 4.43
N ALA A 161 -1.43 1.44 4.41
CA ALA A 161 -0.30 2.12 5.03
C ALA A 161 -0.23 1.85 6.55
N ASN A 162 -1.35 2.02 7.25
CA ASN A 162 -1.44 1.79 8.69
C ASN A 162 -1.31 0.32 9.09
N LEU A 163 -1.82 -0.60 8.27
CA LEU A 163 -1.63 -2.04 8.48
C LEU A 163 -0.15 -2.41 8.34
N ILE A 164 0.52 -1.92 7.29
CA ILE A 164 1.94 -2.17 7.05
C ILE A 164 2.78 -1.58 8.20
N ASP A 165 2.57 -0.30 8.51
CA ASP A 165 3.33 0.36 9.57
C ASP A 165 3.05 -0.29 10.93
N GLY A 166 1.79 -0.53 11.29
CA GLY A 166 1.42 -1.18 12.55
C GLY A 166 1.99 -2.61 12.70
N ILE A 167 2.12 -3.36 11.61
CA ILE A 167 2.83 -4.66 11.64
C ILE A 167 4.33 -4.44 11.86
N ASN A 168 4.92 -3.48 11.17
CA ASN A 168 6.36 -3.21 11.20
C ASN A 168 6.84 -2.59 12.53
N GLN A 169 6.00 -1.80 13.22
CA GLN A 169 6.31 -1.24 14.53
C GLN A 169 6.19 -2.29 15.66
N SER A 170 5.44 -3.37 15.44
CA SER A 170 5.27 -4.43 16.44
C SER A 170 6.45 -5.41 16.41
N GLU A 171 7.25 -5.43 17.48
CA GLU A 171 8.38 -6.37 17.59
C GLU A 171 7.94 -7.84 17.49
N VAL A 172 6.81 -8.19 18.14
CA VAL A 172 6.25 -9.55 18.10
C VAL A 172 5.91 -9.93 16.67
N ARG A 173 5.24 -9.06 15.91
CA ARG A 173 4.90 -9.34 14.52
C ARG A 173 6.12 -9.38 13.62
N ARG A 174 7.12 -8.50 13.81
CA ARG A 174 8.40 -8.61 13.08
C ARG A 174 9.10 -9.94 13.32
N ARG A 175 9.07 -10.48 14.55
CA ARG A 175 9.57 -11.83 14.85
C ARG A 175 8.77 -12.90 14.11
N ALA A 176 7.44 -12.78 14.00
CA ALA A 176 6.63 -13.67 13.18
C ALA A 176 7.02 -13.62 11.69
N LEU A 177 7.35 -12.45 11.14
CA LEU A 177 7.85 -12.34 9.76
C LEU A 177 9.19 -13.08 9.55
N LEU A 178 10.09 -13.06 10.53
CA LEU A 178 11.32 -13.85 10.49
C LEU A 178 11.01 -15.35 10.45
N LEU A 179 10.07 -15.78 11.29
CA LEU A 179 9.59 -17.15 11.31
C LEU A 179 9.00 -17.56 9.95
N PHE A 180 8.24 -16.67 9.30
CA PHE A 180 7.74 -16.91 7.95
C PHE A 180 8.85 -17.09 6.91
N CYS A 181 9.88 -16.25 6.97
CA CYS A 181 11.04 -16.38 6.09
C CYS A 181 11.72 -17.75 6.24
N ILE A 182 11.87 -18.23 7.48
CA ILE A 182 12.46 -19.54 7.77
C ILE A 182 11.54 -20.66 7.26
N VAL A 183 10.28 -20.69 7.69
CA VAL A 183 9.38 -21.82 7.46
C VAL A 183 8.92 -21.91 6.00
N TYR A 184 8.50 -20.80 5.40
CA TYR A 184 7.87 -20.85 4.07
C TYR A 184 8.83 -20.57 2.92
N LYS A 185 9.98 -19.93 3.18
CA LYS A 185 10.96 -19.53 2.16
C LYS A 185 12.33 -20.16 2.34
N ASN A 186 12.55 -20.93 3.41
CA ASN A 186 13.86 -21.50 3.77
C ASN A 186 14.97 -20.43 3.79
N ALA A 187 14.64 -19.25 4.31
CA ALA A 187 15.51 -18.09 4.35
C ALA A 187 15.77 -17.66 5.80
N ASN A 188 17.04 -17.68 6.21
CA ASN A 188 17.46 -17.24 7.54
C ASN A 188 17.61 -15.71 7.59
N ALA A 189 16.49 -15.01 7.67
CA ALA A 189 16.47 -13.56 7.81
C ALA A 189 16.86 -13.14 9.23
N LYS A 190 17.62 -12.04 9.36
CA LYS A 190 17.95 -11.39 10.64
C LYS A 190 17.00 -10.26 11.02
N ASP A 191 16.37 -9.67 10.01
CA ASP A 191 15.33 -8.67 10.16
C ASP A 191 14.33 -8.81 9.02
N ALA A 192 13.09 -8.37 9.23
CA ALA A 192 12.02 -8.47 8.25
C ALA A 192 10.99 -7.36 8.42
N TYR A 193 10.58 -6.78 7.29
CA TYR A 193 9.55 -5.74 7.21
C TYR A 193 8.54 -6.07 6.13
N VAL A 194 7.26 -5.85 6.37
CA VAL A 194 6.24 -5.85 5.33
C VAL A 194 6.47 -4.63 4.44
N LEU A 195 6.49 -4.84 3.12
CA LEU A 195 6.60 -3.79 2.11
C LEU A 195 5.25 -3.42 1.51
N SER A 196 4.44 -4.44 1.22
CA SER A 196 3.17 -4.28 0.54
C SER A 196 2.20 -5.37 0.99
N ILE A 197 0.91 -5.06 0.93
CA ILE A 197 -0.18 -6.00 1.21
C ILE A 197 -1.23 -5.92 0.11
N ASP A 198 -1.91 -7.03 -0.13
CA ASP A 198 -3.10 -7.10 -0.97
C ASP A 198 -3.98 -8.28 -0.55
N ARG A 199 -5.15 -8.43 -1.17
CA ARG A 199 -6.08 -9.52 -0.86
C ARG A 199 -5.48 -10.92 -1.02
N LYS A 200 -4.42 -11.11 -1.81
CA LYS A 200 -3.79 -12.42 -2.06
C LYS A 200 -2.64 -12.71 -1.10
N GLY A 201 -2.22 -11.75 -0.27
CA GLY A 201 -1.10 -11.93 0.65
C GLY A 201 -0.31 -10.65 0.88
N PHE A 202 1.00 -10.79 1.06
CA PHE A 202 1.88 -9.69 1.41
C PHE A 202 3.32 -9.93 0.95
N GLU A 203 4.07 -8.85 0.75
CA GLU A 203 5.49 -8.89 0.42
C GLU A 203 6.31 -8.46 1.63
N VAL A 204 7.39 -9.19 1.91
CA VAL A 204 8.31 -8.92 3.03
C VAL A 204 9.71 -8.68 2.49
N LEU A 205 10.37 -7.64 2.97
CA LEU A 205 11.80 -7.42 2.80
C LEU A 205 12.55 -8.09 3.95
N GLY A 206 13.24 -9.19 3.66
CA GLY A 206 14.03 -9.93 4.63
C GLY A 206 15.53 -9.64 4.48
N LYS A 207 16.22 -9.39 5.60
CA LYS A 207 17.67 -9.20 5.65
C LYS A 207 18.37 -10.56 5.76
N VAL A 208 18.90 -11.08 4.65
CA VAL A 208 19.49 -12.42 4.56
C VAL A 208 20.99 -12.37 4.33
N PRO A 209 21.76 -13.42 4.71
CA PRO A 209 23.18 -13.49 4.36
C PRO A 209 23.40 -13.41 2.85
N SER A 210 24.36 -12.60 2.42
CA SER A 210 24.83 -12.58 1.05
C SER A 210 25.58 -13.88 0.72
N PRO A 211 25.57 -14.32 -0.55
CA PRO A 211 26.43 -15.41 -0.99
C PRO A 211 27.89 -15.10 -0.66
N PRO A 212 28.73 -16.12 -0.37
CA PRO A 212 30.13 -15.89 -0.07
C PRO A 212 30.82 -15.18 -1.24
N MET A 213 31.28 -13.94 -1.02
CA MET A 213 32.21 -13.27 -1.92
C MET A 213 33.63 -13.82 -1.71
N LYS A 214 34.48 -13.71 -2.73
CA LYS A 214 35.86 -14.22 -2.73
C LYS A 214 36.73 -13.64 -1.59
N ASP A 215 36.34 -12.50 -0.99
CA ASP A 215 37.14 -11.75 -0.01
C ASP A 215 36.64 -11.86 1.45
N GLY A 216 35.81 -12.87 1.76
CA GLY A 216 35.65 -13.37 3.15
C GLY A 216 34.75 -12.57 4.10
N PHE A 217 34.20 -11.42 3.72
CA PHE A 217 33.15 -10.74 4.49
C PHE A 217 31.77 -11.03 3.89
N GLY A 218 31.00 -11.92 4.53
CA GLY A 218 29.61 -12.15 4.18
C GLY A 218 28.74 -10.97 4.67
N GLU A 219 28.48 -10.00 3.80
CA GLU A 219 27.52 -8.93 4.10
C GLU A 219 26.09 -9.49 4.17
N TYR A 220 25.16 -8.70 4.71
CA TYR A 220 23.72 -8.99 4.60
C TYR A 220 23.15 -8.22 3.42
N GLN A 221 22.26 -8.85 2.67
CA GLN A 221 21.47 -8.20 1.62
C GLN A 221 19.98 -8.20 2.00
N TRP A 222 19.27 -7.19 1.53
CA TRP A 222 17.82 -7.15 1.59
C TRP A 222 17.25 -7.90 0.39
N LYS A 223 16.31 -8.81 0.64
CA LYS A 223 15.65 -9.61 -0.39
C LYS A 223 14.14 -9.61 -0.19
N GLU A 224 13.41 -9.41 -1.28
CA GLU A 224 11.95 -9.45 -1.28
C GLU A 224 11.42 -10.90 -1.33
N PHE A 225 10.40 -11.17 -0.51
CA PHE A 225 9.72 -12.45 -0.45
C PHE A 225 8.21 -12.23 -0.52
N ARG A 226 7.55 -12.86 -1.49
CA ARG A 226 6.09 -12.87 -1.59
C ARG A 226 5.49 -14.01 -0.77
N PHE A 227 4.62 -13.70 0.18
CA PHE A 227 3.80 -14.64 0.92
C PHE A 227 2.37 -14.59 0.40
N THR A 228 1.76 -15.75 0.24
CA THR A 228 0.44 -15.88 -0.38
C THR A 228 -0.48 -16.60 0.58
N PHE A 229 -1.68 -16.05 0.73
CA PHE A 229 -2.74 -16.69 1.48
C PHE A 229 -3.29 -17.92 0.77
N ARG A 230 -4.00 -18.76 1.53
CA ARG A 230 -4.71 -19.92 0.97
C ARG A 230 -5.89 -19.46 0.12
N GLU A 231 -6.57 -18.41 0.56
CA GLU A 231 -7.70 -17.78 -0.13
C GLU A 231 -7.55 -16.26 -0.16
N GLU A 232 -8.22 -15.60 -1.10
CA GLU A 232 -8.24 -14.14 -1.13
C GLU A 232 -8.95 -13.59 0.11
N ALA A 233 -8.27 -12.73 0.86
CA ALA A 233 -8.85 -11.97 1.95
C ALA A 233 -9.93 -11.02 1.42
N ARG A 234 -11.17 -11.21 1.89
CA ARG A 234 -12.34 -10.42 1.47
C ARG A 234 -12.73 -9.31 2.45
N SER A 235 -11.96 -9.15 3.52
CA SER A 235 -12.05 -8.04 4.49
C SER A 235 -10.68 -7.82 5.14
N VAL A 236 -10.52 -6.69 5.83
CA VAL A 236 -9.35 -6.44 6.70
C VAL A 236 -9.27 -7.50 7.81
N GLU A 237 -10.40 -7.89 8.38
CA GLU A 237 -10.48 -9.00 9.33
C GLU A 237 -9.93 -10.30 8.75
N ALA A 238 -10.39 -10.69 7.54
CA ALA A 238 -9.92 -11.92 6.89
C ALA A 238 -8.42 -11.87 6.57
N PHE A 239 -7.87 -10.70 6.25
CA PHE A 239 -6.43 -10.51 6.09
C PHE A 239 -5.69 -10.78 7.40
N CYS A 240 -6.13 -10.16 8.50
CA CYS A 240 -5.49 -10.30 9.80
C CYS A 240 -5.65 -11.70 10.40
N SER A 241 -6.81 -12.34 10.24
CA SER A 241 -7.04 -13.73 10.64
C SER A 241 -6.10 -14.69 9.90
N GLN A 242 -5.97 -14.57 8.58
CA GLN A 242 -5.06 -15.42 7.82
C GLN A 242 -3.58 -15.19 8.19
N LEU A 243 -3.20 -13.96 8.55
CA LEU A 243 -1.86 -13.68 9.07
C LEU A 243 -1.57 -14.43 10.39
N VAL A 244 -2.54 -14.45 11.31
CA VAL A 244 -2.45 -15.19 12.58
C VAL A 244 -2.42 -16.70 12.35
N GLU A 245 -3.27 -17.21 11.46
CA GLU A 245 -3.27 -18.64 11.10
C GLU A 245 -1.91 -19.09 10.53
N MET A 246 -1.29 -18.25 9.69
CA MET A 246 0.07 -18.49 9.20
C MET A 246 1.10 -18.50 10.33
N GLU A 247 0.98 -17.62 11.33
CA GLU A 247 1.85 -17.59 12.51
C GLU A 247 1.74 -18.87 13.33
N GLU A 248 0.51 -19.31 13.62
CA GLU A 248 0.26 -20.56 14.34
C GLU A 248 0.80 -21.79 13.59
N GLU A 249 0.59 -21.86 12.28
CA GLU A 249 1.13 -22.94 11.44
C GLU A 249 2.67 -22.95 11.47
N ALA A 250 3.29 -21.79 11.36
CA ALA A 250 4.74 -21.67 11.38
C ALA A 250 5.34 -22.06 12.74
N LEU A 251 4.68 -21.69 13.84
CA LEU A 251 5.08 -22.10 15.20
C LEU A 251 4.98 -23.60 15.42
N LYS A 252 3.88 -24.24 14.97
CA LYS A 252 3.70 -25.70 15.03
C LYS A 252 4.77 -26.44 14.22
N ASN A 253 5.12 -25.92 13.06
CA ASN A 253 6.20 -26.50 12.25
C ASN A 253 7.52 -26.46 13.01
N VAL A 254 7.92 -25.31 13.56
CA VAL A 254 9.20 -25.21 14.30
C VAL A 254 9.22 -26.04 15.57
N SER A 255 8.11 -26.14 16.31
CA SER A 255 8.04 -26.98 17.51
C SER A 255 8.17 -28.48 17.19
N SER A 256 7.67 -28.93 16.04
CA SER A 256 7.87 -30.32 15.60
C SER A 256 9.33 -30.65 15.27
N TYR A 257 10.14 -29.66 14.85
CA TYR A 257 11.57 -29.85 14.54
C TYR A 257 12.47 -29.76 15.77
N SER A 258 12.03 -29.11 16.86
CA SER A 258 12.86 -28.90 18.05
C SER A 258 12.90 -30.10 19.00
N GLY A 259 12.13 -31.16 18.75
CA GLY A 259 12.11 -32.37 19.59
C GLY A 259 11.63 -32.12 21.02
N LEU A 260 11.06 -30.96 21.33
CA LEU A 260 10.54 -30.59 22.65
C LEU A 260 9.09 -31.05 22.88
N GLY A 261 8.62 -31.97 22.05
CA GLY A 261 7.30 -32.61 22.13
C GLY A 261 7.43 -34.13 22.33
N SER A 262 8.13 -34.55 23.38
CA SER A 262 8.09 -35.91 23.93
C SER A 262 8.33 -35.86 25.43
#